data_AF-A4HJE7-F1
#
_entry.id   AF-A4HJE7-F1
#
_cell.length_a   1.000
_cell.length_b   1.000
_cell.length_c   1.000
_cell.angle_alpha   90.00
_cell.angle_beta   90.00
_cell.angle_gamma   90.00
#
_symmetry.space_group_name_H-M   'P 1'
#
loop_
_entity.id
_entity.type
_entity.pdbx_description
1 polymer ?
#
loop_
_entity_poly.entity_id
_entity_poly.type
_entity_poly.pdbx_seq_one_letter_code
_entity_poly.pdbx_strand_id
1 'polypeptide(L)'
;MADQSRDSSPDTADDRPPVNHDSVLRYPFREMRMDWFDDYMDNISPSKRVAVATRLMDCLMAHTVLHEDPFLEKAVTFIYNRVATHETFRNMTGVFGEAHDVFRIVCMTAKFTVSNAGEKTALLNLLDQHCTRFQAAAQKVKSDNSETLAAAAGNVTECVGFLRKNMTSAEAFRRLMDSIKFLFFTVNTRNGVSPYSSNGKLLFNTFVCCDGCPCYTKLRTGPTVFLRDMEKIKVLDCVMIAAVNAKDARMHDTTSKFLHNFCKDFMENPHLDDIGHLVHNGRLFYCRTALFDALDNIESISSPQSDIADLPSAKTLTLDRIVLALLWVKSEVKEIRLLCNLVPILNEALSSAEAAYGRLDCDDVLQVLYTLKEHILTVFLALSAPEYHLAVHSRDVFVGKQADMKCANPSCPDTTKDLLKCSGCDVTFYCSSECQKADWDKHKNFCHEMESRRSQPTSPMAVFGAVQVLKPVPR
;
A
#
# COMPACT_ATOMS: atom_id res chain seq x y z
N MET A 1 30.78 -25.88 -51.36
CA MET A 1 29.56 -25.37 -50.69
C MET A 1 29.52 -26.02 -49.32
N ALA A 2 30.29 -25.45 -48.38
CA ALA A 2 29.78 -24.79 -47.15
C ALA A 2 29.13 -25.82 -46.21
N ASP A 3 29.93 -26.59 -45.48
CA ASP A 3 30.49 -26.29 -44.14
C ASP A 3 29.39 -26.00 -43.09
N GLN A 4 29.00 -27.05 -42.37
CA GLN A 4 28.10 -27.01 -41.21
C GLN A 4 28.96 -26.89 -39.95
N SER A 5 29.30 -25.66 -39.57
CA SER A 5 29.90 -25.37 -38.28
C SER A 5 28.83 -25.43 -37.19
N ARG A 6 29.03 -26.38 -36.27
CA ARG A 6 28.46 -26.40 -34.92
C ARG A 6 28.65 -25.03 -34.26
N ASP A 7 27.57 -24.44 -33.80
CA ASP A 7 27.61 -23.43 -32.74
C ASP A 7 26.66 -23.85 -31.62
N SER A 8 27.15 -24.76 -30.80
CA SER A 8 26.54 -25.14 -29.54
C SER A 8 27.00 -24.14 -28.49
N SER A 9 26.24 -23.05 -28.34
CA SER A 9 26.32 -22.23 -27.14
C SER A 9 25.70 -23.02 -25.97
N PRO A 10 26.33 -23.05 -24.79
CA PRO A 10 25.70 -23.67 -23.63
C PRO A 10 24.55 -22.76 -23.20
N ASP A 11 23.33 -23.29 -23.28
CA ASP A 11 22.21 -22.76 -22.51
C ASP A 11 22.69 -22.62 -21.07
N THR A 12 22.85 -21.38 -20.61
CA THR A 12 23.05 -21.10 -19.19
C THR A 12 21.83 -21.67 -18.50
N ALA A 13 22.00 -22.82 -17.85
CA ALA A 13 20.97 -23.45 -17.05
C ALA A 13 20.44 -22.39 -16.09
N ASP A 14 19.20 -21.97 -16.33
CA ASP A 14 18.50 -21.03 -15.49
C ASP A 14 18.22 -21.76 -14.17
N ASP A 15 19.12 -21.61 -13.18
CA ASP A 15 19.03 -22.18 -11.82
C ASP A 15 17.79 -21.69 -11.03
N ARG A 16 16.85 -21.00 -11.68
CA ARG A 16 15.58 -20.59 -11.11
C ARG A 16 14.66 -21.82 -10.98
N PRO A 17 14.10 -22.08 -9.78
CA PRO A 17 13.05 -23.08 -9.57
C PRO A 17 11.96 -23.04 -10.64
N PRO A 18 11.41 -24.20 -11.04
CA PRO A 18 10.40 -24.28 -12.09
C PRO A 18 9.19 -23.39 -11.76
N VAL A 19 8.75 -22.62 -12.75
CA VAL A 19 7.61 -21.71 -12.63
C VAL A 19 6.33 -22.52 -12.83
N ASN A 20 5.39 -22.42 -11.89
CA ASN A 20 4.05 -22.95 -12.12
C ASN A 20 3.35 -22.10 -13.20
N HIS A 21 3.13 -22.66 -14.39
CA HIS A 21 2.51 -21.96 -15.51
C HIS A 21 1.01 -21.66 -15.30
N ASP A 22 0.37 -22.31 -14.33
CA ASP A 22 -1.01 -22.02 -13.93
C ASP A 22 -1.11 -20.80 -12.98
N SER A 23 0.03 -20.28 -12.51
CA SER A 23 0.08 -19.16 -11.58
C SER A 23 -0.03 -17.81 -12.30
N VAL A 24 -1.21 -17.19 -12.23
CA VAL A 24 -1.47 -15.85 -12.78
C VAL A 24 -1.24 -14.79 -11.70
N LEU A 25 0.02 -14.40 -11.49
CA LEU A 25 0.37 -13.31 -10.57
C LEU A 25 0.16 -11.94 -11.23
N ARG A 26 -0.68 -11.10 -10.62
CA ARG A 26 -0.84 -9.67 -10.97
C ARG A 26 -0.23 -8.80 -9.88
N TYR A 27 -0.97 -7.86 -9.32
CA TYR A 27 -0.53 -7.08 -8.17
C TYR A 27 -0.15 -8.01 -7.00
N PRO A 28 0.97 -7.77 -6.29
CA PRO A 28 1.93 -6.66 -6.40
C PRO A 28 3.15 -6.95 -7.32
N PHE A 29 3.08 -7.91 -8.23
CA PHE A 29 4.22 -8.36 -9.03
C PHE A 29 4.15 -7.97 -10.51
N ARG A 30 2.94 -7.67 -11.01
CA ARG A 30 2.67 -7.21 -12.38
C ARG A 30 1.58 -6.14 -12.37
N GLU A 31 1.37 -5.54 -13.55
CA GLU A 31 0.40 -4.48 -13.79
C GLU A 31 -1.03 -4.82 -13.34
N MET A 32 -1.67 -3.86 -12.66
CA MET A 32 -3.05 -3.95 -12.20
C MET A 32 -4.00 -3.85 -13.39
N ARG A 33 -5.05 -4.68 -13.42
CA ARG A 33 -6.16 -4.42 -14.34
C ARG A 33 -7.08 -3.38 -13.76
N MET A 34 -7.49 -2.45 -14.61
CA MET A 34 -8.43 -1.39 -14.26
C MET A 34 -9.74 -1.48 -15.07
N ASP A 35 -9.96 -2.56 -15.84
CA ASP A 35 -11.13 -2.71 -16.72
C ASP A 35 -12.47 -2.66 -15.96
N TRP A 36 -12.46 -3.07 -14.68
CA TRP A 36 -13.64 -3.05 -13.80
C TRP A 36 -14.02 -1.63 -13.33
N PHE A 37 -13.13 -0.66 -13.50
CA PHE A 37 -13.31 0.69 -12.98
C PHE A 37 -14.51 1.40 -13.62
N ASP A 38 -14.70 1.24 -14.93
CA ASP A 38 -15.82 1.86 -15.64
C ASP A 38 -17.16 1.32 -15.12
N ASP A 39 -17.29 -0.01 -14.97
CA ASP A 39 -18.46 -0.66 -14.40
C ASP A 39 -18.75 -0.17 -12.96
N TYR A 40 -17.69 0.02 -12.15
CA TYR A 40 -17.84 0.60 -10.81
C TYR A 40 -18.36 2.04 -10.87
N MET A 41 -17.76 2.88 -11.71
CA MET A 41 -18.15 4.29 -11.84
C MET A 41 -19.57 4.43 -12.40
N ASP A 42 -20.05 3.47 -13.19
CA ASP A 42 -21.41 3.49 -13.72
C ASP A 42 -22.49 3.32 -12.65
N ASN A 43 -22.17 2.61 -11.57
CA ASN A 43 -23.02 2.48 -10.38
C ASN A 43 -23.03 3.74 -9.48
N ILE A 44 -22.24 4.76 -9.82
CA ILE A 44 -22.22 6.05 -9.12
C ILE A 44 -23.05 7.07 -9.88
N SER A 45 -23.87 7.83 -9.16
CA SER A 45 -24.66 8.93 -9.74
C SER A 45 -23.75 9.88 -10.54
N PRO A 46 -24.11 10.25 -11.79
CA PRO A 46 -23.24 11.04 -12.68
C PRO A 46 -22.64 12.30 -12.04
N SER A 47 -23.42 13.04 -11.24
CA SER A 47 -22.98 14.25 -10.54
C SER A 47 -21.86 14.03 -9.50
N LYS A 48 -21.70 12.80 -9.00
CA LYS A 48 -20.69 12.44 -7.99
C LYS A 48 -19.44 11.79 -8.59
N ARG A 49 -19.50 11.32 -9.86
CA ARG A 49 -18.42 10.51 -10.47
C ARG A 49 -17.07 11.21 -10.45
N VAL A 50 -17.00 12.48 -10.87
CA VAL A 50 -15.74 13.24 -10.86
C VAL A 50 -15.20 13.40 -9.44
N ALA A 51 -16.07 13.74 -8.47
CA ALA A 51 -15.64 13.93 -7.08
C ALA A 51 -15.12 12.64 -6.42
N VAL A 52 -15.72 11.48 -6.75
CA VAL A 52 -15.25 10.17 -6.29
C VAL A 52 -13.92 9.80 -6.97
N ALA A 53 -13.83 9.94 -8.29
CA ALA A 53 -12.61 9.62 -9.04
C ALA A 53 -11.41 10.48 -8.59
N THR A 54 -11.61 11.79 -8.41
CA THR A 54 -10.59 12.70 -7.88
C THR A 54 -10.13 12.27 -6.51
N ARG A 55 -11.06 11.95 -5.60
CA ARG A 55 -10.70 11.56 -4.24
C ARG A 55 -10.01 10.19 -4.18
N LEU A 56 -10.43 9.26 -5.02
CA LEU A 56 -9.77 7.98 -5.20
C LEU A 56 -8.32 8.18 -5.65
N MET A 57 -8.10 9.03 -6.68
CA MET A 57 -6.74 9.37 -7.13
C MET A 57 -5.90 9.99 -6.01
N ASP A 58 -6.45 10.89 -5.19
CA ASP A 58 -5.71 11.44 -4.02
C ASP A 58 -5.22 10.33 -3.09
N CYS A 59 -6.06 9.32 -2.81
CA CYS A 59 -5.70 8.19 -1.95
C CYS A 59 -4.61 7.34 -2.60
N LEU A 60 -4.78 6.99 -3.87
CA LEU A 60 -3.82 6.15 -4.60
C LEU A 60 -2.47 6.86 -4.76
N MET A 61 -2.46 8.15 -5.12
CA MET A 61 -1.22 8.94 -5.23
C MET A 61 -0.42 8.93 -3.91
N ALA A 62 -1.09 9.11 -2.77
CA ALA A 62 -0.39 9.08 -1.48
C ALA A 62 0.25 7.72 -1.18
N HIS A 63 -0.47 6.63 -1.45
CA HIS A 63 0.08 5.28 -1.26
C HIS A 63 1.19 4.96 -2.28
N THR A 64 1.07 5.44 -3.53
CA THR A 64 2.13 5.35 -4.54
C THR A 64 3.41 6.03 -4.07
N VAL A 65 3.31 7.27 -3.60
CA VAL A 65 4.48 8.05 -3.15
C VAL A 65 5.10 7.45 -1.88
N LEU A 66 4.25 6.99 -0.97
CA LEU A 66 4.64 6.40 0.32
C LEU A 66 5.39 5.07 0.16
N HIS A 67 4.90 4.20 -0.73
CA HIS A 67 5.40 2.83 -0.90
C HIS A 67 6.20 2.65 -2.19
N GLU A 68 6.44 3.72 -2.94
CA GLU A 68 7.12 3.65 -4.24
C GLU A 68 6.44 2.62 -5.18
N ASP A 69 5.10 2.61 -5.20
CA ASP A 69 4.31 1.56 -5.88
C ASP A 69 4.07 1.89 -7.36
N PRO A 70 4.82 1.29 -8.32
CA PRO A 70 4.69 1.63 -9.74
C PRO A 70 3.38 1.15 -10.35
N PHE A 71 2.67 0.22 -9.70
CA PHE A 71 1.41 -0.31 -10.21
C PHE A 71 0.25 0.62 -9.85
N LEU A 72 0.29 1.24 -8.67
CA LEU A 72 -0.63 2.31 -8.32
C LEU A 72 -0.40 3.59 -9.14
N GLU A 73 0.84 3.91 -9.56
CA GLU A 73 1.09 5.00 -10.55
C GLU A 73 0.27 4.80 -11.83
N LYS A 74 0.24 3.56 -12.34
CA LYS A 74 -0.52 3.20 -13.54
C LYS A 74 -2.03 3.30 -13.31
N ALA A 75 -2.51 2.86 -12.15
CA ALA A 75 -3.92 3.00 -11.78
C ALA A 75 -4.37 4.47 -11.72
N VAL A 76 -3.57 5.36 -11.12
CA VAL A 76 -3.83 6.82 -11.10
C VAL A 76 -3.88 7.36 -12.52
N THR A 77 -2.90 7.02 -13.35
CA THR A 77 -2.84 7.47 -14.75
C THR A 77 -4.07 7.03 -15.55
N PHE A 78 -4.50 5.78 -15.36
CA PHE A 78 -5.71 5.25 -15.98
C PHE A 78 -6.95 6.08 -15.60
N ILE A 79 -7.17 6.30 -14.30
CA ILE A 79 -8.33 7.06 -13.82
C ILE A 79 -8.29 8.50 -14.32
N TYR A 80 -7.11 9.15 -14.27
CA TYR A 80 -6.93 10.52 -14.76
C TYR A 80 -7.37 10.66 -16.21
N ASN A 81 -6.89 9.77 -17.09
CA ASN A 81 -7.24 9.80 -18.52
C ASN A 81 -8.74 9.64 -18.76
N ARG A 82 -9.45 8.89 -17.91
CA ARG A 82 -10.90 8.68 -18.04
C ARG A 82 -11.72 9.90 -17.68
N VAL A 83 -11.24 10.72 -16.74
CA VAL A 83 -11.95 11.92 -16.27
C VAL A 83 -11.42 13.22 -16.88
N ALA A 84 -10.25 13.22 -17.51
CA ALA A 84 -9.55 14.41 -18.02
C ALA A 84 -10.38 15.24 -19.02
N THR A 85 -11.26 14.61 -19.80
CA THR A 85 -12.09 15.30 -20.79
C THR A 85 -13.34 15.94 -20.17
N HIS A 86 -13.73 15.51 -18.97
CA HIS A 86 -14.94 15.97 -18.29
C HIS A 86 -14.79 17.44 -17.89
N GLU A 87 -15.78 18.27 -18.23
CA GLU A 87 -15.73 19.73 -18.01
C GLU A 87 -15.52 20.09 -16.53
N THR A 88 -16.26 19.43 -15.63
CA THR A 88 -16.10 19.58 -14.17
C THR A 88 -14.67 19.30 -13.70
N PHE A 89 -13.98 18.34 -14.32
CA PHE A 89 -12.60 18.00 -13.96
C PHE A 89 -11.63 19.04 -14.53
N ARG A 90 -11.82 19.50 -15.78
CA ARG A 90 -10.98 20.54 -16.40
C ARG A 90 -11.05 21.88 -15.65
N ASN A 91 -12.23 22.21 -15.13
CA ASN A 91 -12.44 23.43 -14.36
C ASN A 91 -12.05 23.28 -12.88
N MET A 92 -11.61 22.09 -12.46
CA MET A 92 -11.19 21.84 -11.09
C MET A 92 -9.83 22.52 -10.85
N THR A 93 -9.88 23.64 -10.13
CA THR A 93 -8.70 24.35 -9.65
C THR A 93 -8.56 24.12 -8.14
N GLY A 94 -7.32 24.00 -7.64
CA GLY A 94 -7.04 23.85 -6.21
C GLY A 94 -6.17 22.64 -5.85
N VAL A 95 -6.31 22.18 -4.61
CA VAL A 95 -5.39 21.24 -3.92
C VAL A 95 -5.12 19.95 -4.71
N PHE A 96 -6.11 19.37 -5.38
CA PHE A 96 -5.91 18.16 -6.19
C PHE A 96 -4.93 18.39 -7.34
N GLY A 97 -5.10 19.48 -8.10
CA GLY A 97 -4.25 19.77 -9.26
C GLY A 97 -2.80 19.99 -8.84
N GLU A 98 -2.60 20.68 -7.72
CA GLU A 98 -1.28 20.88 -7.11
C GLU A 98 -0.65 19.57 -6.66
N ALA A 99 -1.38 18.72 -5.94
CA ALA A 99 -0.90 17.41 -5.49
C ALA A 99 -0.56 16.50 -6.67
N HIS A 100 -1.39 16.51 -7.72
CA HIS A 100 -1.18 15.73 -8.93
C HIS A 100 0.04 16.21 -9.73
N ASP A 101 0.28 17.51 -9.81
CA ASP A 101 1.49 18.07 -10.44
C ASP A 101 2.76 17.58 -9.72
N VAL A 102 2.80 17.66 -8.38
CA VAL A 102 3.94 17.14 -7.60
C VAL A 102 4.06 15.62 -7.73
N PHE A 103 2.94 14.89 -7.72
CA PHE A 103 2.92 13.45 -7.93
C PHE A 103 3.58 13.05 -9.25
N ARG A 104 3.22 13.71 -10.36
CA ARG A 104 3.84 13.45 -11.67
C ARG A 104 5.34 13.72 -11.64
N ILE A 105 5.77 14.77 -10.95
CA ILE A 105 7.20 15.07 -10.76
C ILE A 105 7.90 13.97 -9.97
N VAL A 106 7.30 13.41 -8.91
CA VAL A 106 7.85 12.25 -8.19
C VAL A 106 8.06 11.08 -9.15
N CYS A 107 7.03 10.73 -9.93
CA CYS A 107 7.08 9.62 -10.90
C CYS A 107 8.11 9.85 -12.02
N MET A 108 8.25 11.08 -12.50
CA MET A 108 9.27 11.44 -13.50
C MET A 108 10.67 11.40 -12.89
N THR A 109 10.84 11.92 -11.67
CA THR A 109 12.14 11.95 -10.97
C THR A 109 12.60 10.55 -10.59
N ALA A 110 11.69 9.62 -10.29
CA ALA A 110 12.05 8.21 -10.09
C ALA A 110 12.75 7.58 -11.31
N LYS A 111 12.53 8.10 -12.52
CA LYS A 111 13.14 7.64 -13.79
C LYS A 111 14.46 8.37 -14.10
N PHE A 112 14.86 9.35 -13.29
CA PHE A 112 16.02 10.20 -13.54
C PHE A 112 17.33 9.43 -13.75
N THR A 113 17.55 8.35 -13.00
CA THR A 113 18.81 7.60 -13.04
C THR A 113 19.03 6.86 -14.38
N VAL A 114 17.97 6.57 -15.14
CA VAL A 114 18.04 6.01 -16.52
C VAL A 114 17.83 7.05 -17.63
N SER A 115 17.36 8.26 -17.30
CA SER A 115 17.13 9.32 -18.29
C SER A 115 18.42 9.82 -18.95
N ASN A 116 18.28 10.27 -20.20
CA ASN A 116 19.37 10.92 -20.93
C ASN A 116 19.64 12.35 -20.40
N ALA A 117 20.75 12.97 -20.81
CA ALA A 117 21.17 14.27 -20.29
C ALA A 117 20.17 15.41 -20.59
N GLY A 118 19.51 15.36 -21.74
CA GLY A 118 18.49 16.34 -22.13
C GLY A 118 17.23 16.21 -21.27
N GLU A 119 16.75 14.98 -21.08
CA GLU A 119 15.61 14.66 -20.20
C GLU A 119 15.87 15.07 -18.75
N LYS A 120 17.07 14.77 -18.23
CA LYS A 120 17.49 15.19 -16.88
C LYS A 120 17.41 16.71 -16.74
N THR A 121 17.95 17.44 -17.71
CA THR A 121 17.96 18.91 -17.68
C THR A 121 16.53 19.47 -17.76
N ALA A 122 15.70 18.93 -18.66
CA ALA A 122 14.30 19.34 -18.80
C ALA A 122 13.49 19.11 -17.52
N LEU A 123 13.66 17.96 -16.89
CA LEU A 123 13.01 17.63 -15.61
C LEU A 123 13.43 18.57 -14.48
N LEU A 124 14.71 18.88 -14.36
CA LEU A 124 15.20 19.82 -13.33
C LEU A 124 14.67 21.24 -13.56
N ASN A 125 14.52 21.67 -14.81
CA ASN A 125 13.90 22.96 -15.14
C ASN A 125 12.41 22.98 -14.82
N LEU A 126 11.70 21.88 -15.11
CA LEU A 126 10.29 21.72 -14.75
C LEU A 126 10.10 21.80 -13.23
N LEU A 127 10.94 21.10 -12.46
CA LEU A 127 10.97 21.17 -11.00
C LEU A 127 11.10 22.60 -10.48
N ASP A 128 12.07 23.37 -10.98
CA ASP A 128 12.26 24.78 -10.58
C ASP A 128 11.03 25.66 -10.90
N GLN A 129 10.42 25.44 -12.06
CA GLN A 129 9.21 26.17 -12.46
C GLN A 129 8.05 25.90 -11.48
N HIS A 130 7.83 24.63 -11.13
CA HIS A 130 6.80 24.25 -10.17
C HIS A 130 7.10 24.78 -8.76
N CYS A 131 8.34 24.68 -8.27
CA CYS A 131 8.71 25.25 -6.98
C CYS A 131 8.48 26.76 -6.92
N THR A 132 8.82 27.49 -7.98
CA THR A 132 8.57 28.93 -8.09
C THR A 132 7.07 29.24 -7.99
N ARG A 133 6.23 28.44 -8.67
CA ARG A 133 4.76 28.56 -8.57
C ARG A 133 4.26 28.32 -7.14
N PHE A 134 4.75 27.27 -6.46
CA PHE A 134 4.36 26.96 -5.08
C PHE A 134 4.78 28.04 -4.09
N GLN A 135 6.00 28.57 -4.20
CA GLN A 135 6.47 29.68 -3.38
C GLN A 135 5.62 30.94 -3.59
N ALA A 136 5.29 31.27 -4.84
CA ALA A 136 4.43 32.40 -5.15
C ALA A 136 2.98 32.20 -4.63
N ALA A 137 2.45 30.97 -4.70
CA ALA A 137 1.15 30.63 -4.15
C ALA A 137 1.12 30.75 -2.61
N ALA A 138 2.17 30.26 -1.94
CA ALA A 138 2.34 30.39 -0.51
C ALA A 138 2.36 31.87 -0.07
N GLN A 139 3.13 32.73 -0.74
CA GLN A 139 3.18 34.16 -0.40
C GLN A 139 1.81 34.87 -0.48
N LYS A 140 0.88 34.38 -1.32
CA LYS A 140 -0.47 34.95 -1.44
C LYS A 140 -1.39 34.57 -0.28
N VAL A 141 -1.16 33.43 0.36
CA VAL A 141 -2.00 32.89 1.44
C VAL A 141 -1.18 32.86 2.72
N LYS A 142 -1.23 33.92 3.54
CA LYS A 142 -0.48 33.95 4.82
C LYS A 142 -1.14 33.02 5.85
N SER A 143 -0.58 31.84 6.04
CA SER A 143 -0.98 30.84 7.04
C SER A 143 0.22 29.93 7.37
N ASP A 144 0.19 29.23 8.51
CA ASP A 144 1.29 28.34 8.93
C ASP A 144 1.57 27.21 7.92
N ASN A 145 0.52 26.69 7.28
CA ASN A 145 0.63 25.69 6.20
C ASN A 145 1.35 26.25 4.97
N SER A 146 1.20 27.55 4.72
CA SER A 146 1.84 28.23 3.60
C SER A 146 3.34 28.45 3.84
N GLU A 147 3.76 28.76 5.06
CA GLU A 147 5.19 28.84 5.39
C GLU A 147 5.87 27.47 5.23
N THR A 148 5.21 26.41 5.68
CA THR A 148 5.68 25.02 5.50
C THR A 148 5.78 24.66 4.02
N LEU A 149 4.79 25.04 3.21
CA LEU A 149 4.79 24.84 1.76
C LEU A 149 5.93 25.60 1.06
N ALA A 150 6.15 26.87 1.43
CA ALA A 150 7.23 27.68 0.89
C ALA A 150 8.61 27.11 1.24
N ALA A 151 8.79 26.66 2.49
CA ALA A 151 10.02 26.03 2.95
C ALA A 151 10.28 24.70 2.23
N ALA A 152 9.26 23.85 2.09
CA ALA A 152 9.36 22.58 1.35
C ALA A 152 9.76 22.82 -0.12
N ALA A 153 9.10 23.78 -0.79
CA ALA A 153 9.42 24.14 -2.17
C ALA A 153 10.85 24.70 -2.32
N GLY A 154 11.29 25.53 -1.36
CA GLY A 154 12.66 26.06 -1.32
C GLY A 154 13.72 24.98 -1.16
N ASN A 155 13.49 24.01 -0.27
CA ASN A 155 14.40 22.88 -0.09
C ASN A 155 14.51 22.00 -1.35
N VAL A 156 13.41 21.82 -2.10
CA VAL A 156 13.45 21.14 -3.40
C VAL A 156 14.32 21.91 -4.39
N THR A 157 14.19 23.24 -4.49
CA THR A 157 15.03 24.08 -5.36
C THR A 157 16.52 23.98 -5.00
N GLU A 158 16.86 23.95 -3.71
CA GLU A 158 18.24 23.74 -3.27
C GLU A 158 18.77 22.36 -3.71
N CYS A 159 17.98 21.31 -3.51
CA CYS A 159 18.34 19.95 -3.92
C CYS A 159 18.50 19.82 -5.45
N VAL A 160 17.66 20.52 -6.23
CA VAL A 160 17.81 20.61 -7.70
C VAL A 160 19.16 21.25 -8.05
N GLY A 161 19.52 22.37 -7.41
CA GLY A 161 20.81 23.02 -7.61
C GLY A 161 21.99 22.14 -7.26
N PHE A 162 21.88 21.35 -6.18
CA PHE A 162 22.91 20.39 -5.77
C PHE A 162 23.05 19.22 -6.76
N LEU A 163 21.94 18.66 -7.24
CA LEU A 163 21.96 17.56 -8.22
C LEU A 163 22.47 18.01 -9.59
N ARG A 164 22.16 19.24 -10.02
CA ARG A 164 22.73 19.82 -11.26
C ARG A 164 24.26 19.81 -11.26
N LYS A 165 24.87 20.12 -10.11
CA LYS A 165 26.33 20.11 -9.93
C LYS A 165 26.91 18.70 -9.79
N ASN A 166 26.08 17.72 -9.42
CA ASN A 166 26.48 16.36 -9.05
C ASN A 166 25.59 15.31 -9.75
N MET A 167 25.45 15.39 -11.07
CA MET A 167 24.42 14.67 -11.85
C MET A 167 24.45 13.13 -11.74
N THR A 168 25.58 12.57 -11.32
CA THR A 168 25.79 11.12 -11.12
C THR A 168 25.72 10.68 -9.65
N SER A 169 25.54 11.62 -8.72
CA SER A 169 25.53 11.33 -7.28
C SER A 169 24.20 10.71 -6.84
N ALA A 170 24.25 9.44 -6.40
CA ALA A 170 23.11 8.76 -5.81
C ALA A 170 22.61 9.46 -4.53
N GLU A 171 23.51 10.09 -3.78
CA GLU A 171 23.17 10.89 -2.60
C GLU A 171 22.37 12.13 -2.96
N ALA A 172 22.83 12.88 -3.96
CA ALA A 172 22.14 14.07 -4.45
C ALA A 172 20.74 13.71 -4.98
N PHE A 173 20.64 12.59 -5.70
CA PHE A 173 19.36 12.08 -6.19
C PHE A 173 18.40 11.72 -5.06
N ARG A 174 18.86 10.99 -4.04
CA ARG A 174 18.02 10.58 -2.91
C ARG A 174 17.52 11.78 -2.10
N ARG A 175 18.41 12.76 -1.82
CA ARG A 175 18.04 14.01 -1.16
C ARG A 175 16.96 14.77 -1.93
N LEU A 176 17.07 14.82 -3.26
CA LEU A 176 16.05 15.43 -4.10
C LEU A 176 14.73 14.65 -4.00
N MET A 177 14.76 13.33 -4.16
CA MET A 177 13.55 12.50 -4.06
C MET A 177 12.86 12.66 -2.71
N ASP A 178 13.58 12.59 -1.59
CA ASP A 178 13.02 12.77 -0.25
C ASP A 178 12.38 14.15 -0.08
N SER A 179 13.01 15.19 -0.66
CA SER A 179 12.49 16.56 -0.61
C SER A 179 11.21 16.73 -1.44
N ILE A 180 11.12 16.11 -2.61
CA ILE A 180 9.92 16.15 -3.46
C ILE A 180 8.77 15.36 -2.79
N LYS A 181 9.05 14.20 -2.19
CA LYS A 181 8.06 13.43 -1.43
C LYS A 181 7.53 14.22 -0.23
N PHE A 182 8.41 14.91 0.50
CA PHE A 182 7.99 15.80 1.59
C PHE A 182 7.10 16.94 1.09
N LEU A 183 7.44 17.56 -0.05
CA LEU A 183 6.58 18.55 -0.70
C LEU A 183 5.21 17.97 -1.07
N PHE A 184 5.16 16.75 -1.61
CA PHE A 184 3.90 16.08 -1.96
C PHE A 184 2.99 15.93 -0.74
N PHE A 185 3.49 15.47 0.41
CA PHE A 185 2.67 15.31 1.62
C PHE A 185 2.31 16.64 2.30
N THR A 186 3.10 17.69 2.08
CA THR A 186 2.75 19.06 2.50
C THR A 186 1.54 19.59 1.72
N VAL A 187 1.43 19.26 0.42
CA VAL A 187 0.30 19.65 -0.43
C VAL A 187 -0.90 18.70 -0.23
N ASN A 188 -0.65 17.39 -0.15
CA ASN A 188 -1.68 16.36 -0.02
C ASN A 188 -1.87 15.90 1.43
N THR A 189 -2.60 16.71 2.20
CA THR A 189 -2.84 16.47 3.63
C THR A 189 -4.05 15.57 3.93
N ARG A 190 -4.91 15.31 2.93
CA ARG A 190 -6.24 14.71 3.13
C ARG A 190 -6.23 13.21 3.41
N ASN A 191 -5.10 12.54 3.26
CA ASN A 191 -5.04 11.09 3.43
C ASN A 191 -4.75 10.66 4.87
N GLY A 192 -4.34 11.58 5.75
CA GLY A 192 -3.97 11.24 7.13
C GLY A 192 -2.72 10.34 7.22
N VAL A 193 -2.04 10.11 6.10
CA VAL A 193 -0.82 9.32 6.02
C VAL A 193 0.32 10.26 5.70
N SER A 194 1.05 10.71 6.72
CA SER A 194 2.31 11.45 6.56
C SER A 194 3.45 10.56 7.04
N PRO A 195 4.44 10.25 6.19
CA PRO A 195 5.62 9.53 6.64
C PRO A 195 6.60 10.44 7.37
N TYR A 196 6.30 11.73 7.55
CA TYR A 196 7.21 12.69 8.18
C TYR A 196 6.65 13.21 9.52
N SER A 197 7.54 13.37 10.49
CA SER A 197 7.25 14.09 11.73
C SER A 197 7.14 15.59 11.49
N SER A 198 6.65 16.34 12.47
CA SER A 198 6.58 17.81 12.45
C SER A 198 7.95 18.47 12.21
N ASN A 199 9.05 17.75 12.47
CA ASN A 199 10.42 18.21 12.28
C ASN A 199 11.02 17.75 10.92
N GLY A 200 10.21 17.20 10.01
CA GLY A 200 10.63 16.72 8.70
C GLY A 200 11.40 15.41 8.70
N LYS A 201 11.48 14.70 9.83
CA LYS A 201 12.15 13.39 9.91
C LYS A 201 11.24 12.30 9.37
N LEU A 202 11.74 11.47 8.47
CA LEU A 202 11.05 10.27 7.99
C LEU A 202 10.82 9.30 9.17
N LEU A 203 9.56 9.03 9.46
CA LEU A 203 9.06 8.10 10.48
C LEU A 203 8.98 6.68 9.94
N PHE A 204 8.57 6.51 8.69
CA PHE A 204 8.34 5.21 8.06
C PHE A 204 9.04 5.13 6.72
N ASN A 205 9.66 3.99 6.43
CA ASN A 205 10.35 3.75 5.17
C ASN A 205 9.88 2.42 4.60
N THR A 206 8.98 2.50 3.62
CA THR A 206 8.24 1.35 3.12
C THR A 206 8.34 1.22 1.62
N PHE A 207 8.14 0.01 1.09
CA PHE A 207 8.11 -0.25 -0.35
C PHE A 207 7.10 -1.36 -0.67
N VAL A 208 6.48 -1.31 -1.85
CA VAL A 208 5.60 -2.38 -2.31
C VAL A 208 6.37 -3.69 -2.55
N CYS A 209 5.74 -4.82 -2.24
CA CYS A 209 6.17 -6.13 -2.66
C CYS A 209 6.43 -6.16 -4.17
N CYS A 210 7.33 -7.02 -4.59
CA CYS A 210 7.76 -7.09 -5.97
C CYS A 210 8.36 -8.46 -6.30
N ASP A 211 8.63 -8.71 -7.58
CA ASP A 211 9.10 -10.01 -8.08
C ASP A 211 10.43 -10.46 -7.46
N GLY A 212 11.18 -9.52 -6.88
CA GLY A 212 12.36 -9.84 -6.09
C GLY A 212 12.12 -10.28 -4.68
N CYS A 213 10.94 -10.06 -4.11
CA CYS A 213 10.71 -10.37 -2.71
C CYS A 213 10.72 -11.90 -2.47
N PRO A 214 11.10 -12.37 -1.27
CA PRO A 214 10.99 -13.80 -0.93
C PRO A 214 9.53 -14.25 -0.97
N CYS A 215 8.60 -13.32 -0.73
CA CYS A 215 7.16 -13.48 -0.96
C CYS A 215 6.87 -13.97 -2.40
N TYR A 216 7.51 -13.39 -3.41
CA TYR A 216 7.32 -13.82 -4.80
C TYR A 216 7.79 -15.25 -5.05
N THR A 217 8.92 -15.65 -4.47
CA THR A 217 9.45 -17.02 -4.64
C THR A 217 8.51 -18.07 -4.04
N LYS A 218 7.92 -17.78 -2.87
CA LYS A 218 6.90 -18.66 -2.26
C LYS A 218 5.66 -18.79 -3.15
N LEU A 219 5.25 -17.68 -3.77
CA LEU A 219 4.07 -17.62 -4.62
C LEU A 219 4.26 -18.31 -5.97
N ARG A 220 5.40 -18.11 -6.65
CA ARG A 220 5.63 -18.66 -8.00
C ARG A 220 5.69 -20.19 -8.06
N THR A 221 5.95 -20.82 -6.92
CA THR A 221 6.12 -22.28 -6.79
C THR A 221 4.87 -22.98 -6.24
N GLY A 222 3.90 -22.22 -5.72
CA GLY A 222 2.62 -22.74 -5.24
C GLY A 222 1.48 -22.58 -6.25
N PRO A 223 0.32 -23.24 -6.03
CA PRO A 223 -0.90 -22.96 -6.79
C PRO A 223 -1.44 -21.56 -6.44
N THR A 224 -1.46 -20.62 -7.39
CA THR A 224 -1.93 -19.23 -7.13
C THR A 224 -3.27 -18.90 -7.79
N VAL A 225 -4.06 -19.93 -8.13
CA VAL A 225 -5.38 -19.79 -8.78
C VAL A 225 -6.32 -18.89 -7.97
N PHE A 226 -6.04 -18.71 -6.68
CA PHE A 226 -6.84 -17.96 -5.70
C PHE A 226 -6.49 -16.46 -5.59
N LEU A 227 -5.44 -15.94 -6.23
CA LEU A 227 -5.07 -14.51 -6.15
C LEU A 227 -5.80 -13.63 -7.19
N ARG A 228 -7.09 -13.87 -7.42
CA ARG A 228 -7.92 -13.00 -8.27
C ARG A 228 -8.21 -11.68 -7.54
N ASP A 229 -8.33 -10.60 -8.29
CA ASP A 229 -8.77 -9.29 -7.81
C ASP A 229 -7.88 -8.61 -6.74
N MET A 230 -6.61 -9.03 -6.59
CA MET A 230 -5.64 -8.36 -5.72
C MET A 230 -5.52 -6.86 -5.99
N GLU A 231 -5.69 -6.44 -7.25
CA GLU A 231 -5.78 -5.04 -7.64
C GLU A 231 -6.93 -4.29 -6.95
N LYS A 232 -8.11 -4.90 -6.84
CA LYS A 232 -9.29 -4.32 -6.18
C LYS A 232 -9.05 -4.25 -4.68
N ILE A 233 -8.47 -5.30 -4.10
CA ILE A 233 -8.15 -5.35 -2.67
C ILE A 233 -7.12 -4.28 -2.31
N LYS A 234 -6.11 -4.03 -3.16
CA LYS A 234 -5.17 -2.94 -2.93
C LYS A 234 -5.86 -1.58 -2.95
N VAL A 235 -6.73 -1.34 -3.94
CA VAL A 235 -7.51 -0.10 -4.01
C VAL A 235 -8.39 0.04 -2.76
N LEU A 236 -9.05 -1.05 -2.34
CA LEU A 236 -9.89 -1.11 -1.16
C LEU A 236 -9.10 -0.78 0.12
N ASP A 237 -7.91 -1.35 0.31
CA ASP A 237 -7.06 -1.05 1.46
C ASP A 237 -6.75 0.45 1.54
N CYS A 238 -6.38 1.06 0.42
CA CYS A 238 -6.08 2.49 0.34
C CYS A 238 -7.28 3.38 0.72
N VAL A 239 -8.48 3.08 0.20
CA VAL A 239 -9.68 3.90 0.47
C VAL A 239 -10.24 3.64 1.87
N MET A 240 -10.14 2.42 2.38
CA MET A 240 -10.59 2.05 3.73
C MET A 240 -9.76 2.76 4.80
N ILE A 241 -8.44 2.82 4.62
CA ILE A 241 -7.55 3.60 5.49
C ILE A 241 -7.93 5.09 5.46
N ALA A 242 -8.16 5.65 4.28
CA ALA A 242 -8.58 7.05 4.15
C ALA A 242 -9.96 7.32 4.78
N ALA A 243 -10.91 6.39 4.64
CA ALA A 243 -12.25 6.50 5.20
C ALA A 243 -12.21 6.68 6.72
N VAL A 244 -11.39 5.87 7.41
CA VAL A 244 -11.31 5.89 8.88
C VAL A 244 -10.33 6.95 9.37
N ASN A 245 -9.08 6.95 8.89
CA ASN A 245 -8.03 7.84 9.41
C ASN A 245 -8.36 9.33 9.19
N ALA A 246 -8.94 9.67 8.04
CA ALA A 246 -9.31 11.05 7.71
C ALA A 246 -10.78 11.37 8.00
N LYS A 247 -11.54 10.43 8.58
CA LYS A 247 -13.01 10.54 8.77
C LYS A 247 -13.73 10.96 7.48
N ASP A 248 -13.31 10.38 6.36
CA ASP A 248 -13.77 10.75 5.02
C ASP A 248 -15.05 9.98 4.67
N ALA A 249 -16.20 10.63 4.85
CA ALA A 249 -17.51 10.05 4.56
C ALA A 249 -17.69 9.58 3.11
N ARG A 250 -16.98 10.18 2.14
CA ARG A 250 -17.05 9.76 0.74
C ARG A 250 -16.27 8.46 0.54
N MET A 251 -15.08 8.37 1.12
CA MET A 251 -14.29 7.14 1.06
C MET A 251 -14.93 6.02 1.88
N HIS A 252 -15.66 6.36 2.95
CA HIS A 252 -16.49 5.42 3.68
C HIS A 252 -17.57 4.79 2.77
N ASP A 253 -18.41 5.60 2.11
CA ASP A 253 -19.41 5.10 1.14
C ASP A 253 -18.78 4.28 -0.01
N THR A 254 -17.64 4.74 -0.54
CA THR A 254 -16.87 3.99 -1.54
C THR A 254 -16.42 2.63 -1.00
N THR A 255 -15.90 2.58 0.22
CA THR A 255 -15.42 1.35 0.89
C THR A 255 -16.56 0.36 1.09
N SER A 256 -17.68 0.80 1.68
CA SER A 256 -18.84 -0.07 1.93
C SER A 256 -19.41 -0.64 0.62
N LYS A 257 -19.48 0.17 -0.45
CA LYS A 257 -19.90 -0.31 -1.79
C LYS A 257 -18.93 -1.30 -2.40
N PHE A 258 -17.62 -1.07 -2.26
CA PHE A 258 -16.61 -2.02 -2.73
C PHE A 258 -16.72 -3.36 -2.01
N LEU A 259 -16.85 -3.32 -0.68
CA LEU A 259 -17.01 -4.52 0.12
C LEU A 259 -18.25 -5.31 -0.30
N HIS A 260 -19.39 -4.64 -0.41
CA HIS A 260 -20.65 -5.25 -0.81
C HIS A 260 -20.60 -5.85 -2.23
N ASN A 261 -20.06 -5.13 -3.20
CA ASN A 261 -20.14 -5.51 -4.61
C ASN A 261 -19.02 -6.43 -5.09
N PHE A 262 -17.84 -6.37 -4.45
CA PHE A 262 -16.64 -7.07 -4.95
C PHE A 262 -15.98 -7.99 -3.94
N CYS A 263 -16.22 -7.82 -2.64
CA CYS A 263 -15.50 -8.56 -1.60
C CYS A 263 -16.39 -9.41 -0.69
N LYS A 264 -17.71 -9.46 -0.92
CA LYS A 264 -18.62 -10.35 -0.18
C LYS A 264 -18.22 -11.82 -0.34
N ASP A 265 -17.95 -12.25 -1.57
CA ASP A 265 -17.46 -13.60 -1.88
C ASP A 265 -16.04 -13.87 -1.35
N PHE A 266 -15.29 -12.80 -1.05
CA PHE A 266 -13.94 -12.89 -0.53
C PHE A 266 -14.00 -13.15 0.98
N MET A 267 -14.70 -12.32 1.74
CA MET A 267 -14.79 -12.42 3.20
C MET A 267 -15.61 -13.62 3.71
N GLU A 268 -16.48 -14.19 2.90
CA GLU A 268 -17.30 -15.36 3.26
C GLU A 268 -16.62 -16.70 2.91
N ASN A 269 -15.39 -16.69 2.38
CA ASN A 269 -14.74 -17.90 1.84
C ASN A 269 -13.74 -18.56 2.83
N PRO A 270 -13.93 -19.82 3.25
CA PRO A 270 -12.99 -20.51 4.14
C PRO A 270 -11.56 -20.71 3.57
N HIS A 271 -11.33 -20.50 2.26
CA HIS A 271 -9.99 -20.48 1.65
C HIS A 271 -9.23 -19.15 1.86
N LEU A 272 -9.80 -18.20 2.60
CA LEU A 272 -9.20 -16.92 2.99
C LEU A 272 -7.86 -17.06 3.73
N ASP A 273 -7.70 -18.15 4.49
CA ASP A 273 -6.43 -18.48 5.14
C ASP A 273 -5.29 -18.48 4.10
N ASP A 274 -5.52 -19.07 2.92
CA ASP A 274 -4.50 -19.15 1.88
C ASP A 274 -4.09 -17.74 1.42
N ILE A 275 -5.01 -16.84 1.09
CA ILE A 275 -4.64 -15.50 0.58
C ILE A 275 -3.99 -14.62 1.65
N GLY A 276 -4.52 -14.66 2.89
CA GLY A 276 -3.95 -13.92 4.02
C GLY A 276 -2.53 -14.35 4.37
N HIS A 277 -2.19 -15.63 4.10
CA HIS A 277 -0.85 -16.18 4.25
C HIS A 277 0.07 -15.94 3.05
N LEU A 278 -0.51 -15.87 1.84
CA LEU A 278 0.23 -15.81 0.58
C LEU A 278 0.74 -14.40 0.27
N VAL A 279 -0.02 -13.35 0.64
CA VAL A 279 0.37 -11.95 0.39
C VAL A 279 0.86 -11.29 1.68
N HIS A 280 1.98 -10.57 1.60
CA HIS A 280 2.49 -9.84 2.75
C HIS A 280 1.48 -8.82 3.27
N ASN A 281 1.29 -8.79 4.60
CA ASN A 281 0.27 -8.02 5.30
C ASN A 281 -1.19 -8.33 4.88
N GLY A 282 -1.44 -9.46 4.19
CA GLY A 282 -2.80 -9.90 3.84
C GLY A 282 -3.69 -10.06 5.08
N ARG A 283 -3.21 -10.78 6.09
CA ARG A 283 -3.88 -10.89 7.41
C ARG A 283 -4.22 -9.54 8.05
N LEU A 284 -3.31 -8.57 7.97
CA LEU A 284 -3.53 -7.23 8.54
C LEU A 284 -4.57 -6.42 7.76
N PHE A 285 -4.63 -6.58 6.43
CA PHE A 285 -5.72 -6.03 5.62
C PHE A 285 -7.07 -6.56 6.10
N TYR A 286 -7.21 -7.87 6.28
CA TYR A 286 -8.44 -8.45 6.80
C TYR A 286 -8.77 -7.98 8.21
N CYS A 287 -7.77 -7.83 9.09
CA CYS A 287 -7.98 -7.22 10.41
C CYS A 287 -8.59 -5.83 10.28
N ARG A 288 -8.06 -4.98 9.39
CA ARG A 288 -8.64 -3.66 9.11
C ARG A 288 -10.08 -3.78 8.59
N THR A 289 -10.36 -4.68 7.66
CA THR A 289 -11.72 -4.87 7.14
C THR A 289 -12.70 -5.33 8.22
N ALA A 290 -12.32 -6.27 9.07
CA ALA A 290 -13.14 -6.74 10.19
C ALA A 290 -13.42 -5.62 11.20
N LEU A 291 -12.41 -4.78 11.49
CA LEU A 291 -12.57 -3.62 12.35
C LEU A 291 -13.42 -2.52 11.70
N PHE A 292 -13.30 -2.31 10.37
CA PHE A 292 -14.16 -1.39 9.63
C PHE A 292 -15.63 -1.81 9.71
N ASP A 293 -15.94 -3.08 9.46
CA ASP A 293 -17.29 -3.63 9.60
C ASP A 293 -17.79 -3.53 11.06
N ALA A 294 -16.92 -3.78 12.04
CA ALA A 294 -17.26 -3.59 13.45
C ALA A 294 -17.65 -2.14 13.78
N LEU A 295 -16.96 -1.14 13.21
CA LEU A 295 -17.31 0.27 13.37
C LEU A 295 -18.69 0.58 12.78
N ASP A 296 -18.98 0.09 11.58
CA ASP A 296 -20.29 0.27 10.91
C ASP A 296 -21.42 -0.40 11.71
N ASN A 297 -21.16 -1.60 12.24
CA ASN A 297 -22.08 -2.33 13.09
C ASN A 297 -22.40 -1.58 14.40
N ILE A 298 -21.41 -0.90 15.01
CA ILE A 298 -21.64 -0.06 16.20
C ILE A 298 -22.53 1.14 15.86
N GLU A 299 -22.31 1.81 14.73
CA GLU A 299 -23.16 2.91 14.27
C GLU A 299 -24.59 2.42 14.02
N SER A 300 -24.75 1.22 13.46
CA SER A 300 -26.07 0.62 13.25
C SER A 300 -26.82 0.33 14.56
N ILE A 301 -26.13 -0.12 15.61
CA ILE A 301 -26.74 -0.32 16.95
C ILE A 301 -27.06 1.03 17.59
N SER A 302 -26.20 2.04 17.38
CA SER A 302 -26.32 3.37 18.00
C SER A 302 -27.38 4.25 17.34
N SER A 303 -27.79 3.94 16.10
CA SER A 303 -28.76 4.73 15.34
C SER A 303 -30.21 4.45 15.75
N PRO A 304 -31.00 5.47 16.13
CA PRO A 304 -32.41 5.32 16.48
C PRO A 304 -33.34 5.06 15.28
N GLN A 305 -32.81 5.04 14.05
CA GLN A 305 -33.57 4.94 12.79
C GLN A 305 -33.26 3.67 11.98
N SER A 306 -32.51 2.71 12.53
CA SER A 306 -32.23 1.47 11.80
C SER A 306 -33.45 0.55 11.78
N ASP A 307 -33.77 -0.05 10.63
CA ASP A 307 -34.82 -1.09 10.49
C ASP A 307 -34.54 -2.35 11.35
N ILE A 308 -33.37 -2.39 12.00
CA ILE A 308 -32.88 -3.40 12.94
C ILE A 308 -33.39 -3.14 14.37
N ALA A 309 -33.94 -1.94 14.64
CA ALA A 309 -34.27 -1.45 15.98
C ALA A 309 -35.35 -2.25 16.71
N ASP A 310 -36.20 -3.02 16.02
CA ASP A 310 -37.39 -3.64 16.61
C ASP A 310 -37.22 -5.10 17.08
N LEU A 311 -36.03 -5.70 16.91
CA LEU A 311 -35.80 -7.08 17.37
C LEU A 311 -34.52 -7.18 18.24
N PRO A 312 -34.63 -7.41 19.55
CA PRO A 312 -33.49 -7.55 20.47
C PRO A 312 -32.44 -8.57 19.98
N SER A 313 -32.87 -9.65 19.33
CA SER A 313 -31.96 -10.66 18.77
C SER A 313 -31.07 -10.13 17.65
N ALA A 314 -31.48 -9.09 16.93
CA ALA A 314 -30.69 -8.50 15.85
C ALA A 314 -29.55 -7.63 16.40
N LYS A 315 -29.78 -6.85 17.46
CA LYS A 315 -28.72 -6.11 18.17
C LYS A 315 -27.69 -7.06 18.79
N THR A 316 -28.15 -8.14 19.42
CA THR A 316 -27.26 -9.19 19.96
C THR A 316 -26.40 -9.82 18.87
N LEU A 317 -27.00 -10.21 17.74
CA LEU A 317 -26.25 -10.78 16.61
C LEU A 317 -25.20 -9.81 16.05
N THR A 318 -25.52 -8.53 15.97
CA THR A 318 -24.56 -7.50 15.54
C THR A 318 -23.41 -7.36 16.54
N LEU A 319 -23.69 -7.43 17.84
CA LEU A 319 -22.66 -7.43 18.87
C LEU A 319 -21.79 -8.70 18.84
N ASP A 320 -22.38 -9.87 18.56
CA ASP A 320 -21.63 -11.13 18.37
C ASP A 320 -20.61 -10.99 17.23
N ARG A 321 -21.00 -10.37 16.11
CA ARG A 321 -20.09 -10.10 14.97
C ARG A 321 -18.91 -9.21 15.37
N ILE A 322 -19.17 -8.15 16.14
CA ILE A 322 -18.13 -7.26 16.67
C ILE A 322 -17.16 -8.05 17.56
N VAL A 323 -17.68 -8.88 18.48
CA VAL A 323 -16.86 -9.69 19.38
C VAL A 323 -16.00 -10.69 18.60
N LEU A 324 -16.57 -11.37 17.60
CA LEU A 324 -15.83 -12.30 16.74
C LEU A 324 -14.70 -11.60 15.99
N ALA A 325 -14.96 -10.42 15.42
CA ALA A 325 -13.95 -9.60 14.77
C ALA A 325 -12.81 -9.25 15.73
N LEU A 326 -13.12 -8.79 16.95
CA LEU A 326 -12.13 -8.45 17.98
C LEU A 326 -11.28 -9.65 18.42
N LEU A 327 -11.90 -10.81 18.65
CA LEU A 327 -11.20 -12.03 19.04
C LEU A 327 -10.24 -12.49 17.94
N TRP A 328 -10.70 -12.45 16.68
CA TRP A 328 -9.89 -12.83 15.54
C TRP A 328 -8.71 -11.86 15.35
N VAL A 329 -8.96 -10.54 15.35
CA VAL A 329 -7.90 -9.52 15.28
C VAL A 329 -6.88 -9.71 16.40
N LYS A 330 -7.32 -9.96 17.63
CA LYS A 330 -6.44 -10.26 18.76
C LYS A 330 -5.57 -11.49 18.51
N SER A 331 -6.12 -12.55 17.93
CA SER A 331 -5.37 -13.75 17.60
C SER A 331 -4.31 -13.51 16.52
N GLU A 332 -4.58 -12.60 15.58
CA GLU A 332 -3.64 -12.27 14.51
C GLU A 332 -2.51 -11.36 15.00
N VAL A 333 -2.82 -10.32 15.77
CA VAL A 333 -1.82 -9.31 16.18
C VAL A 333 -0.92 -9.77 17.33
N LYS A 334 -1.36 -10.71 18.17
CA LYS A 334 -0.58 -11.19 19.32
C LYS A 334 0.74 -11.85 18.91
N GLU A 335 0.77 -12.44 17.71
CA GLU A 335 1.94 -13.15 17.18
C GLU A 335 2.91 -12.20 16.46
N ILE A 336 2.52 -10.94 16.23
CA ILE A 336 3.30 -9.97 15.46
C ILE A 336 3.98 -8.99 16.42
N ARG A 337 5.30 -8.84 16.28
CA ARG A 337 6.13 -7.90 17.03
C ARG A 337 5.59 -6.47 16.85
N LEU A 338 5.65 -5.68 17.92
CA LEU A 338 5.08 -4.33 18.05
C LEU A 338 3.55 -4.31 18.10
N LEU A 339 2.86 -5.10 17.26
CA LEU A 339 1.40 -5.19 17.26
C LEU A 339 0.84 -5.98 18.45
N CYS A 340 1.62 -6.88 19.06
CA CYS A 340 1.24 -7.55 20.30
C CYS A 340 0.94 -6.57 21.45
N ASN A 341 1.46 -5.34 21.40
CA ASN A 341 1.15 -4.27 22.35
C ASN A 341 -0.31 -3.78 22.24
N LEU A 342 -1.05 -4.15 21.19
CA LEU A 342 -2.47 -3.84 21.04
C LEU A 342 -3.37 -4.83 21.80
N VAL A 343 -2.85 -5.96 22.27
CA VAL A 343 -3.62 -6.99 22.99
C VAL A 343 -4.34 -6.44 24.23
N PRO A 344 -3.72 -5.59 25.08
CA PRO A 344 -4.44 -4.95 26.19
C PRO A 344 -5.63 -4.11 25.73
N ILE A 345 -5.49 -3.29 24.69
CA ILE A 345 -6.58 -2.45 24.14
C ILE A 345 -7.71 -3.34 23.59
N LEU A 346 -7.36 -4.45 22.94
CA LEU A 346 -8.35 -5.43 22.46
C LEU A 346 -9.07 -6.14 23.60
N ASN A 347 -8.41 -6.38 24.74
CA ASN A 347 -9.09 -6.89 25.94
C ASN A 347 -10.08 -5.86 26.50
N GLU A 348 -9.70 -4.58 26.56
CA GLU A 348 -10.62 -3.50 26.98
C GLU A 348 -11.81 -3.35 26.03
N ALA A 349 -11.58 -3.50 24.71
CA ALA A 349 -12.65 -3.55 23.72
C ALA A 349 -13.60 -4.73 23.97
N LEU A 350 -13.08 -5.93 24.20
CA LEU A 350 -13.89 -7.11 24.51
C LEU A 350 -14.68 -6.94 25.81
N SER A 351 -14.08 -6.40 26.86
CA SER A 351 -14.77 -6.07 28.12
C SER A 351 -15.89 -5.04 27.91
N SER A 352 -15.66 -4.05 27.05
CA SER A 352 -16.67 -3.04 26.69
C SER A 352 -17.84 -3.68 25.92
N ALA A 353 -17.56 -4.60 25.00
CA ALA A 353 -18.59 -5.36 24.30
C ALA A 353 -19.37 -6.29 25.25
N GLU A 354 -18.69 -6.93 26.21
CA GLU A 354 -19.33 -7.76 27.24
C GLU A 354 -20.32 -6.92 28.09
N ALA A 355 -19.89 -5.73 28.52
CA ALA A 355 -20.75 -4.80 29.25
C ALA A 355 -21.96 -4.32 28.43
N ALA A 356 -21.84 -4.25 27.09
CA ALA A 356 -22.92 -3.83 26.22
C ALA A 356 -24.07 -4.85 26.17
N TYR A 357 -23.80 -6.17 26.23
CA TYR A 357 -24.86 -7.21 26.21
C TYR A 357 -25.93 -6.98 27.27
N GLY A 358 -25.51 -6.65 28.50
CA GLY A 358 -26.42 -6.42 29.63
C GLY A 358 -27.19 -5.09 29.56
N ARG A 359 -26.91 -4.25 28.55
CA ARG A 359 -27.42 -2.87 28.45
C ARG A 359 -28.06 -2.56 27.10
N LEU A 360 -28.17 -3.49 26.15
CA LEU A 360 -28.62 -3.24 24.76
C LEU A 360 -29.96 -2.49 24.62
N ASP A 361 -30.82 -2.59 25.63
CA ASP A 361 -32.15 -1.95 25.68
C ASP A 361 -32.20 -0.73 26.62
N CYS A 362 -31.06 -0.28 27.13
CA CYS A 362 -30.92 0.86 28.04
C CYS A 362 -30.24 2.04 27.34
N ASP A 363 -30.65 3.27 27.67
CA ASP A 363 -30.04 4.50 27.12
C ASP A 363 -28.53 4.59 27.43
N ASP A 364 -28.10 4.03 28.56
CA ASP A 364 -26.70 3.98 29.00
C ASP A 364 -25.79 3.14 28.06
N VAL A 365 -26.37 2.35 27.13
CA VAL A 365 -25.60 1.57 26.16
C VAL A 365 -24.77 2.45 25.23
N LEU A 366 -25.25 3.65 24.90
CA LEU A 366 -24.58 4.55 23.97
C LEU A 366 -23.19 4.94 24.47
N GLN A 367 -23.05 5.16 25.78
CA GLN A 367 -21.75 5.49 26.38
C GLN A 367 -20.78 4.30 26.30
N VAL A 368 -21.28 3.07 26.49
CA VAL A 368 -20.48 1.84 26.39
C VAL A 368 -20.05 1.61 24.94
N LEU A 369 -20.97 1.80 23.98
CA LEU A 369 -20.70 1.69 22.55
C LEU A 369 -19.71 2.75 22.06
N TYR A 370 -19.78 3.97 22.60
CA TYR A 370 -18.79 5.01 22.32
C TYR A 370 -17.39 4.59 22.79
N THR A 371 -17.26 4.08 24.02
CA THR A 371 -15.99 3.56 24.54
C THR A 371 -15.47 2.39 23.71
N LEU A 372 -16.34 1.44 23.34
CA LEU A 372 -16.00 0.32 22.45
C LEU A 372 -15.48 0.82 21.09
N LYS A 373 -16.17 1.81 20.51
CA LYS A 373 -15.78 2.44 19.24
C LYS A 373 -14.40 3.08 19.33
N GLU A 374 -14.08 3.81 20.39
CA GLU A 374 -12.77 4.45 20.57
C GLU A 374 -11.64 3.40 20.68
N HIS A 375 -11.87 2.28 21.37
CA HIS A 375 -10.91 1.18 21.40
C HIS A 375 -10.69 0.56 20.01
N ILE A 376 -11.77 0.29 19.26
CA ILE A 376 -11.69 -0.26 17.90
C ILE A 376 -10.98 0.70 16.95
N LEU A 377 -11.32 2.00 17.01
CA LEU A 377 -10.64 3.03 16.23
C LEU A 377 -9.15 3.06 16.55
N THR A 378 -8.76 3.00 17.83
CA THR A 378 -7.36 2.99 18.24
C THR A 378 -6.60 1.81 17.62
N VAL A 379 -7.17 0.62 17.65
CA VAL A 379 -6.58 -0.57 17.02
C VAL A 379 -6.53 -0.42 15.51
N PHE A 380 -7.61 0.05 14.86
CA PHE A 380 -7.65 0.25 13.41
C PHE A 380 -6.56 1.23 12.96
N LEU A 381 -6.41 2.37 13.65
CA LEU A 381 -5.40 3.37 13.34
C LEU A 381 -3.98 2.80 13.46
N ALA A 382 -3.72 1.99 14.49
CA ALA A 382 -2.43 1.32 14.66
C ALA A 382 -2.14 0.31 13.53
N LEU A 383 -3.15 -0.46 13.11
CA LEU A 383 -3.05 -1.37 11.97
C LEU A 383 -2.99 -0.65 10.61
N SER A 384 -3.26 0.65 10.58
CA SER A 384 -3.19 1.50 9.39
C SER A 384 -1.88 2.29 9.32
N ALA A 385 -0.87 1.91 10.11
CA ALA A 385 0.48 2.43 9.92
C ALA A 385 1.07 1.94 8.58
N PRO A 386 1.86 2.76 7.87
CA PRO A 386 2.35 2.47 6.51
C PRO A 386 2.96 1.09 6.31
N GLU A 387 3.71 0.60 7.29
CA GLU A 387 4.36 -0.70 7.31
C GLU A 387 3.43 -1.91 7.29
N TYR A 388 2.16 -1.72 7.63
CA TYR A 388 1.15 -2.77 7.76
C TYR A 388 0.15 -2.75 6.60
N HIS A 389 0.34 -1.84 5.63
CA HIS A 389 -0.48 -1.78 4.43
C HIS A 389 -0.31 -3.05 3.58
N LEU A 390 -1.35 -3.40 2.82
CA LEU A 390 -1.36 -4.61 2.01
C LEU A 390 -0.23 -4.60 0.99
N ALA A 391 0.47 -5.74 0.89
CA ALA A 391 1.58 -5.95 -0.02
C ALA A 391 2.71 -4.92 0.12
N VAL A 392 2.91 -4.37 1.32
CA VAL A 392 3.95 -3.37 1.60
C VAL A 392 4.91 -3.92 2.64
N HIS A 393 6.20 -3.85 2.34
CA HIS A 393 7.25 -4.14 3.31
C HIS A 393 7.74 -2.86 3.98
N SER A 394 8.06 -2.96 5.27
CA SER A 394 8.92 -1.99 5.94
C SER A 394 10.39 -2.28 5.65
N ARG A 395 11.20 -1.23 5.48
CA ARG A 395 12.67 -1.31 5.53
C ARG A 395 13.18 -1.31 6.98
N ASP A 396 12.32 -0.95 7.94
CA ASP A 396 12.57 -1.26 9.34
C ASP A 396 12.32 -2.74 9.58
N VAL A 397 13.34 -3.34 10.13
CA VAL A 397 13.59 -4.76 10.22
C VAL A 397 12.63 -5.44 11.18
N PHE A 398 12.27 -4.76 12.27
CA PHE A 398 11.50 -5.37 13.33
C PHE A 398 9.99 -5.30 13.12
N VAL A 399 9.57 -4.65 12.04
CA VAL A 399 8.18 -4.29 11.82
C VAL A 399 7.45 -5.39 11.02
N GLY A 400 6.29 -5.83 11.52
CA GLY A 400 5.47 -6.86 10.87
C GLY A 400 6.03 -8.29 10.94
N LYS A 401 7.09 -8.51 11.74
CA LYS A 401 7.68 -9.84 11.95
C LYS A 401 7.04 -10.55 13.13
N GLN A 402 7.11 -11.88 13.16
CA GLN A 402 6.66 -12.66 14.31
C GLN A 402 7.44 -12.27 15.58
N ALA A 403 6.78 -12.32 16.73
CA ALA A 403 7.40 -12.02 18.03
C ALA A 403 8.61 -12.94 18.32
N ASP A 404 8.53 -14.20 17.89
CA ASP A 404 9.57 -15.23 18.08
C ASP A 404 10.46 -15.41 16.83
N MET A 405 11.03 -14.31 16.32
CA MET A 405 11.93 -14.36 15.16
C MET A 405 13.15 -15.28 15.38
N LYS A 406 13.55 -15.96 14.29
CA LYS A 406 14.65 -16.94 14.24
C LYS A 406 15.67 -16.59 13.17
N CYS A 407 16.82 -17.26 13.23
CA CYS A 407 17.86 -17.12 12.22
C CYS A 407 17.39 -17.72 10.87
N ALA A 408 17.70 -17.05 9.75
CA ALA A 408 17.35 -17.54 8.42
C ALA A 408 18.18 -18.74 7.96
N ASN A 409 19.32 -19.00 8.59
CA ASN A 409 20.12 -20.19 8.30
C ASN A 409 19.37 -21.45 8.83
N PRO A 410 18.93 -22.37 7.95
CA PRO A 410 18.15 -23.54 8.34
C PRO A 410 18.94 -24.54 9.20
N SER A 411 20.26 -24.43 9.27
CA SER A 411 21.12 -25.25 10.13
C SER A 411 21.47 -24.56 11.46
N CYS A 412 20.85 -23.41 11.75
CA CYS A 412 21.10 -22.69 13.00
C CYS A 412 20.41 -23.40 14.18
N PRO A 413 21.10 -23.59 15.32
CA PRO A 413 20.50 -24.19 16.51
C PRO A 413 19.55 -23.24 17.28
N ASP A 414 19.21 -22.06 16.74
CA ASP A 414 18.28 -21.07 17.33
C ASP A 414 18.61 -20.64 18.78
N THR A 415 19.90 -20.62 19.15
CA THR A 415 20.33 -20.35 20.53
C THR A 415 20.39 -18.87 20.92
N THR A 416 20.26 -17.94 19.97
CA THR A 416 20.52 -16.50 20.19
C THR A 416 19.24 -15.68 20.05
N LYS A 417 18.94 -14.84 21.04
CA LYS A 417 17.78 -13.91 20.99
C LYS A 417 18.04 -12.65 20.16
N ASP A 418 19.31 -12.29 19.99
CA ASP A 418 19.71 -11.12 19.22
C ASP A 418 20.08 -11.53 17.79
N LEU A 419 19.35 -10.97 16.83
CA LEU A 419 19.56 -11.22 15.40
C LEU A 419 20.19 -10.00 14.74
N LEU A 420 21.22 -10.26 13.93
CA LEU A 420 21.87 -9.30 13.07
C LEU A 420 21.12 -9.19 11.74
N LYS A 421 21.02 -7.95 11.27
CA LYS A 421 20.43 -7.58 9.99
C LYS A 421 21.44 -7.75 8.86
N CYS A 422 21.03 -8.31 7.73
CA CYS A 422 21.82 -8.21 6.50
C CYS A 422 21.86 -6.74 6.01
N SER A 423 23.05 -6.18 5.84
CA SER A 423 23.26 -4.78 5.45
C SER A 423 22.92 -4.45 3.99
N GLY A 424 22.80 -5.44 3.11
CA GLY A 424 22.43 -5.23 1.71
C GLY A 424 20.92 -5.19 1.51
N CYS A 425 20.25 -6.31 1.83
CA CYS A 425 18.82 -6.48 1.57
C CYS A 425 17.91 -5.85 2.64
N ASP A 426 18.45 -5.66 3.84
CA ASP A 426 17.77 -5.13 5.00
C ASP A 426 16.58 -5.94 5.55
N VAL A 427 16.33 -7.16 5.05
CA VAL A 427 15.11 -7.92 5.37
C VAL A 427 15.35 -9.37 5.82
N THR A 428 16.60 -9.85 5.80
CA THR A 428 17.01 -11.20 6.26
C THR A 428 17.91 -11.12 7.49
N PHE A 429 17.84 -12.15 8.34
CA PHE A 429 18.37 -12.14 9.71
C PHE A 429 19.25 -13.31 10.03
N TYR A 430 20.32 -13.05 10.78
CA TYR A 430 21.25 -14.07 11.20
C TYR A 430 21.69 -13.84 12.63
N CYS A 431 21.81 -14.88 13.44
CA CYS A 431 22.37 -14.73 14.78
C CYS A 431 23.87 -14.36 14.74
N SER A 432 24.54 -14.57 13.61
CA SER A 432 25.96 -14.29 13.44
C SER A 432 26.36 -14.13 11.97
N SER A 433 27.57 -13.60 11.71
CA SER A 433 28.11 -13.44 10.36
C SER A 433 28.35 -14.80 9.66
N GLU A 434 28.60 -15.85 10.44
CA GLU A 434 28.82 -17.21 9.98
C GLU A 434 27.51 -17.80 9.43
N CYS A 435 26.39 -17.56 10.12
CA CYS A 435 25.08 -17.96 9.62
C CYS A 435 24.69 -17.22 8.33
N GLN A 436 25.06 -15.95 8.20
CA GLN A 436 24.87 -15.21 6.94
C GLN A 436 25.70 -15.82 5.80
N LYS A 437 26.97 -16.13 6.04
CA LYS A 437 27.85 -16.76 5.04
C LYS A 437 27.33 -18.14 4.63
N ALA A 438 26.82 -18.93 5.58
CA ALA A 438 26.27 -20.25 5.31
C ALA A 438 25.01 -20.21 4.43
N ASP A 439 24.18 -19.17 4.55
CA ASP A 439 23.00 -18.96 3.71
C ASP A 439 23.31 -18.17 2.42
N TRP A 440 24.52 -17.63 2.26
CA TRP A 440 24.84 -16.62 1.25
C TRP A 440 24.54 -17.07 -0.18
N ASP A 441 24.84 -18.31 -0.53
CA ASP A 441 24.60 -18.82 -1.89
C ASP A 441 23.11 -18.78 -2.28
N LYS A 442 22.21 -18.94 -1.31
CA LYS A 442 20.75 -18.82 -1.50
C LYS A 442 20.29 -17.37 -1.38
N HIS A 443 20.92 -16.60 -0.50
CA HIS A 443 20.53 -15.24 -0.16
C HIS A 443 20.98 -14.18 -1.17
N LYS A 444 22.14 -14.37 -1.83
CA LYS A 444 22.85 -13.34 -2.62
C LYS A 444 22.00 -12.69 -3.71
N ASN A 445 21.32 -13.48 -4.52
CA ASN A 445 20.52 -12.97 -5.65
C ASN A 445 19.39 -12.08 -5.16
N PHE A 446 18.69 -12.54 -4.12
CA PHE A 446 17.68 -11.78 -3.43
C PHE A 446 18.25 -10.48 -2.83
N CYS A 447 19.44 -10.57 -2.22
CA CYS A 447 20.08 -9.43 -1.58
C CYS A 447 20.40 -8.30 -2.56
N HIS A 448 20.99 -8.64 -3.71
CA HIS A 448 21.32 -7.67 -4.75
C HIS A 448 20.09 -7.05 -5.41
N GLU A 449 19.00 -7.80 -5.52
CA GLU A 449 17.76 -7.27 -6.07
C GLU A 449 17.07 -6.28 -5.12
N MET A 450 17.08 -6.57 -3.83
CA MET A 450 16.57 -5.64 -2.82
C MET A 450 17.41 -4.35 -2.75
N GLU A 451 18.72 -4.49 -2.94
CA GLU A 451 19.64 -3.38 -3.06
C GLU A 451 19.39 -2.56 -4.34
N SER A 452 19.15 -3.21 -5.48
CA SER A 452 18.91 -2.52 -6.77
C SER A 452 17.58 -1.77 -6.82
N ARG A 453 16.56 -2.20 -6.06
CA ARG A 453 15.29 -1.48 -5.89
C ARG A 453 15.42 -0.18 -5.12
N ARG A 454 16.51 0.00 -4.37
CA ARG A 454 16.88 1.34 -3.87
C ARG A 454 17.35 2.25 -4.99
N SER A 455 17.66 1.70 -6.16
CA SER A 455 18.28 2.39 -7.29
C SER A 455 17.42 2.46 -8.56
N GLN A 456 16.32 1.71 -8.73
CA GLN A 456 15.33 1.84 -9.84
C GLN A 456 14.26 0.72 -9.88
N PRO A 457 13.19 0.91 -10.67
CA PRO A 457 12.59 -0.15 -11.50
C PRO A 457 12.82 0.11 -13.00
N THR A 458 13.60 -0.75 -13.65
CA THR A 458 13.56 -0.96 -15.10
C THR A 458 12.47 -1.97 -15.43
N SER A 459 11.55 -1.61 -16.32
CA SER A 459 10.65 -2.58 -16.94
C SER A 459 11.35 -3.16 -18.18
N PRO A 460 11.37 -4.50 -18.37
CA PRO A 460 11.90 -5.10 -19.57
C PRO A 460 11.03 -4.72 -20.78
N MET A 461 11.69 -4.42 -21.91
CA MET A 461 11.01 -4.16 -23.19
C MET A 461 10.09 -5.34 -23.55
N ALA A 462 8.79 -5.08 -23.65
CA ALA A 462 7.85 -6.03 -24.22
C ALA A 462 8.11 -6.16 -25.74
N VAL A 463 8.66 -7.29 -26.18
CA VAL A 463 8.67 -7.68 -27.59
C VAL A 463 7.31 -8.31 -27.88
N PHE A 464 6.45 -7.58 -28.59
CA PHE A 464 5.18 -8.12 -29.09
C PHE A 464 5.45 -9.10 -30.23
N GLY A 465 5.37 -10.39 -29.95
CA GLY A 465 5.26 -11.44 -30.96
C GLY A 465 3.80 -11.54 -31.47
N ALA A 466 3.63 -11.81 -32.76
CA ALA A 466 2.32 -11.97 -33.37
C ALA A 466 1.53 -13.13 -32.72
N VAL A 467 0.27 -12.87 -32.37
CA VAL A 467 -0.68 -13.85 -31.82
C VAL A 467 -0.87 -14.98 -32.83
N GLN A 468 -0.38 -16.18 -32.50
CA GLN A 468 -0.75 -17.39 -33.24
C GLN A 468 -2.00 -18.00 -32.62
N VAL A 469 -3.10 -17.99 -33.38
CA VAL A 469 -4.36 -18.64 -33.02
C VAL A 469 -4.17 -20.16 -33.13
N LEU A 470 -4.35 -20.88 -32.01
CA LEU A 470 -4.47 -22.33 -32.04
C LEU A 470 -5.83 -22.70 -32.68
N LYS A 471 -5.75 -23.59 -33.68
CA LYS A 471 -6.74 -23.99 -34.69
C LYS A 471 -8.24 -23.92 -34.31
N PRO A 472 -9.13 -23.60 -35.27
CA PRO A 472 -10.58 -23.67 -35.06
C PRO A 472 -11.09 -25.13 -34.98
N VAL A 473 -12.09 -25.33 -34.12
CA VAL A 473 -12.84 -26.60 -33.97
C VAL A 473 -13.67 -26.87 -35.24
N PRO A 474 -13.70 -28.11 -35.77
CA PRO A 474 -14.50 -28.44 -36.95
C PRO A 474 -16.00 -28.45 -36.65
N ARG A 475 -16.80 -28.17 -37.69
CA ARG A 475 -18.26 -27.99 -37.70
C ARG A 475 -19.07 -29.10 -37.04
#